data_AF-A8RWP1-F1
#
_entry.id   AF-A8RWP1-F1
#
_cell.length_a   1.000
_cell.length_b   1.000
_cell.length_c   1.000
_cell.angle_alpha   90.00
_cell.angle_beta   90.00
_cell.angle_gamma   90.00
#
_symmetry.space_group_name_H-M   'P 1'
#
loop_
_entity.id
_entity.type
_entity.pdbx_description
1 polymer ?
#
loop_
_entity_poly.entity_id
_entity_poly.type
_entity_poly.pdbx_seq_one_letter_code
_entity_poly.pdbx_strand_id
1 'polypeptide(L)'
;MEAGTFKDLIVEAYKKSKEGNLVGTLYGAISTSSFSDIPDIEEFLKVGLTDMLHLQSTVTGMEEDIYERTLENYKVKASERTIYIKLKDKPEQPFMY
;
A
#
# COMPACT_ATOMS: atom_id res chain seq x y z
N MET A 1 -11.83 15.10 -0.13
CA MET A 1 -11.09 13.92 0.35
C MET A 1 -9.75 14.44 0.79
N GLU A 2 -9.44 14.40 2.08
CA GLU A 2 -8.08 14.66 2.54
C GLU A 2 -7.20 13.53 2.01
N ALA A 3 -6.09 13.87 1.36
CA ALA A 3 -5.13 12.89 0.89
C ALA A 3 -4.48 12.25 2.12
N GLY A 4 -4.74 10.97 2.36
CA GLY A 4 -4.06 10.24 3.42
C GLY A 4 -2.56 10.21 3.15
N THR A 5 -1.75 10.17 4.21
CA THR A 5 -0.30 10.07 4.12
C THR A 5 0.13 8.72 3.54
N PHE A 6 1.42 8.58 3.20
CA PHE A 6 1.98 7.29 2.79
C PHE A 6 1.80 6.20 3.87
N LYS A 7 1.90 6.57 5.15
CA LYS A 7 1.61 5.64 6.25
C LYS A 7 0.15 5.21 6.29
N ASP A 8 -0.78 6.14 6.03
CA ASP A 8 -2.21 5.81 5.98
C ASP A 8 -2.51 4.85 4.82
N LEU A 9 -1.88 5.05 3.66
CA LEU A 9 -1.94 4.09 2.54
C LEU A 9 -1.46 2.70 2.96
N ILE A 10 -0.30 2.60 3.64
CA ILE A 10 0.22 1.31 4.10
C ILE A 10 -0.77 0.63 5.05
N VAL A 11 -1.29 1.35 6.04
CA VAL A 11 -2.25 0.80 7.01
C VAL A 11 -3.53 0.32 6.32
N GLU A 12 -4.07 1.12 5.40
CA GLU A 12 -5.25 0.74 4.62
C GLU A 12 -4.98 -0.48 3.75
N ALA A 13 -3.89 -0.49 2.97
CA ALA A 13 -3.51 -1.62 2.13
C ALA A 13 -3.27 -2.89 2.97
N TYR A 14 -2.64 -2.78 4.14
CA TYR A 14 -2.45 -3.89 5.06
C TYR A 14 -3.80 -4.44 5.54
N LYS A 15 -4.73 -3.59 5.98
CA LYS A 15 -6.07 -4.02 6.39
C LYS A 15 -6.81 -4.71 5.24
N LYS A 16 -6.73 -4.15 4.03
CA LYS A 16 -7.37 -4.72 2.83
C LYS A 16 -6.74 -6.03 2.36
N SER A 17 -5.44 -6.22 2.54
CA SER A 17 -4.77 -7.50 2.25
C SER A 17 -5.34 -8.69 3.03
N LYS A 18 -5.90 -8.44 4.22
CA LYS A 18 -6.55 -9.49 5.03
C LYS A 18 -7.91 -9.91 4.47
N GLU A 19 -8.53 -9.13 3.58
CA GLU A 19 -9.76 -9.50 2.86
C GLU A 19 -9.48 -10.46 1.68
N GLY A 20 -8.20 -10.62 1.31
CA GLY A 20 -7.75 -11.42 0.18
C GLY A 20 -7.20 -10.55 -0.95
N ASN A 21 -6.66 -11.23 -1.96
CA ASN A 21 -6.24 -10.71 -3.27
C ASN A 21 -5.33 -9.49 -3.37
N LEU A 22 -4.81 -9.00 -2.26
CA LEU A 22 -3.85 -7.91 -2.21
C LEU A 22 -2.64 -8.36 -1.40
N VAL A 23 -1.46 -8.27 -2.01
CA VAL A 23 -0.19 -8.57 -1.36
C VAL A 23 0.59 -7.27 -1.26
N GLY A 24 1.17 -7.02 -0.08
CA GLY A 24 2.03 -5.87 0.12
C GLY A 24 3.35 -6.28 0.76
N THR A 25 4.42 -5.66 0.33
CA THR A 25 5.74 -5.79 0.94
C THR A 25 6.29 -4.40 1.23
N LEU A 26 6.70 -4.20 2.48
CA LEU A 26 7.33 -2.96 2.92
C LEU A 26 8.84 -3.10 2.82
N TYR A 27 9.45 -2.10 2.20
CA TYR A 27 10.88 -1.95 2.14
C TYR A 27 11.25 -0.70 2.93
N GLY A 28 12.18 -0.89 3.85
CA GLY A 28 12.84 0.18 4.57
C GLY A 28 14.35 0.11 4.37
N ALA A 29 15.06 1.07 4.96
CA ALA A 29 16.50 1.22 4.77
C ALA A 29 17.34 -0.03 5.11
N ILE A 30 16.86 -0.87 6.04
CA ILE A 30 17.59 -2.05 6.55
C ILE A 30 16.74 -3.33 6.61
N SER A 31 15.48 -3.27 6.16
CA SER A 31 14.56 -4.38 6.31
C SER A 31 13.56 -4.47 5.16
N THR A 32 13.15 -5.70 4.87
CA THR A 32 12.03 -6.02 3.99
C THR A 32 11.05 -6.89 4.77
N SER A 33 9.77 -6.56 4.74
CA SER A 33 8.75 -7.30 5.48
C SER A 33 7.46 -7.40 4.67
N SER A 34 6.99 -8.62 4.44
CA SER A 34 5.69 -8.84 3.80
C SER A 34 4.55 -8.56 4.79
N PHE A 35 3.39 -8.14 4.29
CA PHE A 35 2.18 -8.02 5.09
C PHE A 35 1.77 -9.32 5.78
N SER A 36 2.19 -10.48 5.29
CA SER A 36 1.98 -11.77 5.96
C SER A 36 2.75 -11.90 7.26
N ASP A 37 3.92 -11.26 7.34
CA ASP A 37 4.89 -11.44 8.42
C ASP A 37 4.76 -10.38 9.51
N ILE A 38 3.97 -9.33 9.25
CA ILE A 38 3.72 -8.23 10.16
C ILE A 38 2.45 -8.56 10.98
N PRO A 39 2.54 -8.77 12.30
CA PRO A 39 1.37 -9.02 13.15
C PRO A 39 0.59 -7.74 13.44
N ASP A 40 1.30 -6.65 13.75
CA ASP A 40 0.75 -5.33 14.05
C ASP A 40 1.42 -4.27 13.17
N ILE A 41 0.67 -3.72 12.22
CA ILE A 41 1.17 -2.73 11.26
C ILE A 41 1.44 -1.37 11.90
N GLU A 42 0.67 -0.98 12.91
CA GLU A 42 0.82 0.31 13.56
C GLU A 42 2.06 0.33 14.45
N GLU A 43 2.31 -0.78 15.17
CA GLU A 43 3.55 -0.96 15.92
C GLU A 43 4.77 -1.01 14.97
N PHE A 44 4.66 -1.75 13.87
CA PHE A 44 5.72 -1.84 12.86
C PHE A 44 6.14 -0.46 12.32
N LEU A 45 5.17 0.39 11.97
CA LEU A 45 5.41 1.72 11.38
C LEU A 45 5.89 2.78 12.39
N LYS A 46 5.86 2.51 13.70
CA LYS A 46 6.45 3.40 14.74
C LYS A 46 7.97 3.28 14.79
N VAL A 47 8.50 2.10 14.51
CA VAL A 47 9.93 1.79 14.66
C VAL A 47 10.63 1.74 13.30
N GLY A 48 9.92 1.39 12.23
CA GLY A 48 10.47 1.22 10.89
C GLY A 48 10.55 2.52 10.07
N LEU A 49 11.71 2.76 9.46
CA LEU A 49 11.86 3.72 8.36
C LEU A 49 11.47 3.02 7.04
N THR A 50 10.16 2.94 6.79
CA THR A 50 9.62 2.42 5.52
C THR A 50 9.50 3.57 4.53
N ASP A 51 10.17 3.46 3.38
CA ASP A 51 10.17 4.46 2.32
C ASP A 51 9.54 3.96 1.00
N MET A 52 9.29 2.64 0.90
CA MET A 52 8.66 2.03 -0.27
C MET A 52 7.68 0.91 0.12
N LEU A 53 6.52 0.93 -0.52
CA LEU A 53 5.50 -0.12 -0.50
C LEU A 53 5.45 -0.76 -1.89
N HIS A 54 5.83 -2.02 -2.00
CA HIS A 54 5.46 -2.83 -3.16
C HIS A 54 4.05 -3.36 -2.95
N LEU A 55 3.13 -3.05 -3.86
CA LEU A 55 1.73 -3.48 -3.77
C LEU A 55 1.33 -4.25 -5.03
N GLN A 56 0.70 -5.41 -4.85
CA GLN A 56 0.23 -6.26 -5.92
C GLN A 56 -1.22 -6.68 -5.70
N SER A 57 -2.06 -6.49 -6.73
CA SER A 57 -3.40 -7.05 -6.84
C SER A 57 -3.31 -8.41 -7.53
N THR A 58 -3.61 -9.49 -6.82
CA THR A 58 -3.58 -10.85 -7.39
C THR A 58 -4.78 -11.13 -8.29
N VAL A 59 -5.82 -10.28 -8.27
CA VAL A 59 -6.97 -10.37 -9.19
C VAL A 59 -6.57 -9.97 -10.61
N THR A 60 -5.86 -8.84 -10.71
CA THR A 60 -5.53 -8.21 -12.00
C THR A 60 -4.09 -8.47 -12.44
N GLY A 61 -3.24 -8.99 -11.55
CA GLY A 61 -1.80 -9.10 -11.77
C GLY A 61 -1.08 -7.75 -11.75
N MET A 62 -1.77 -6.68 -11.33
CA MET A 62 -1.20 -5.34 -11.31
C MET A 62 -0.30 -5.18 -10.10
N GLU A 63 0.91 -4.67 -10.31
CA GLU A 63 1.88 -4.40 -9.27
C GLU A 63 2.56 -3.04 -9.48
N GLU A 64 2.97 -2.40 -8.38
CA GLU A 64 3.67 -1.13 -8.43
C GLU A 64 4.52 -0.92 -7.17
N ASP A 65 5.67 -0.28 -7.37
CA ASP A 65 6.53 0.19 -6.29
C ASP A 65 6.18 1.65 -5.97
N ILE A 66 5.59 1.85 -4.79
CA ILE A 66 5.10 3.14 -4.34
C ILE A 66 6.09 3.69 -3.33
N TYR A 67 6.87 4.69 -3.74
CA TYR A 67 7.73 5.44 -2.83
C TYR A 67 6.95 6.57 -2.16
N GLU A 68 7.24 6.84 -0.88
CA GLU A 68 6.66 7.96 -0.13
C GLU A 68 6.73 9.28 -0.92
N ARG A 69 7.90 9.56 -1.51
CA ARG A 69 8.16 10.78 -2.30
C ARG A 69 7.41 10.86 -3.62
N THR A 70 6.94 9.73 -4.17
CA THR A 70 6.24 9.65 -5.46
C THR A 70 4.73 9.59 -5.32
N LEU A 71 4.22 9.21 -4.14
CA LEU A 71 2.79 9.21 -3.87
C LEU A 71 2.25 10.64 -3.94
N GLU A 72 1.23 10.84 -4.75
CA GLU A 72 0.50 12.11 -4.85
C GLU A 72 -0.80 12.02 -4.06
N ASN A 73 -1.56 10.94 -4.24
CA ASN A 73 -2.79 10.67 -3.51
C ASN A 73 -3.19 9.19 -3.59
N TYR A 74 -4.12 8.76 -2.74
CA TYR A 74 -4.84 7.51 -2.90
C TYR A 74 -6.31 7.65 -2.48
N LYS A 75 -7.15 6.75 -2.97
CA LYS A 75 -8.55 6.63 -2.52
C LYS A 75 -8.96 5.18 -2.45
N VAL A 76 -9.70 4.82 -1.41
CA VAL A 76 -10.30 3.49 -1.26
C VAL A 76 -11.74 3.55 -1.72
N LYS A 77 -12.11 2.71 -2.67
CA LYS A 77 -13.49 2.56 -3.13
C LYS A 77 -14.01 1.18 -2.75
N ALA A 78 -14.57 1.08 -1.55
CA ALA A 78 -15.02 -0.19 -0.97
C ALA A 78 -16.07 -0.90 -1.83
N SER A 79 -16.96 -0.16 -2.51
CA SER A 79 -17.96 -0.74 -3.42
C SER A 79 -17.34 -1.47 -4.62
N GLU A 80 -16.09 -1.15 -4.98
CA GLU A 80 -15.33 -1.78 -6.07
C GLU A 80 -14.21 -2.67 -5.54
N ARG A 81 -14.07 -2.79 -4.21
CA ARG A 81 -12.94 -3.46 -3.54
C ARG A 81 -11.60 -3.08 -4.15
N THR A 82 -11.40 -1.78 -4.36
CA THR A 82 -10.24 -1.27 -5.09
C THR A 82 -9.60 -0.11 -4.34
N ILE A 83 -8.28 -0.11 -4.25
CA ILE A 83 -7.46 1.04 -3.87
C ILE A 83 -6.94 1.68 -5.16
N TYR A 84 -7.27 2.94 -5.38
CA TYR A 84 -6.74 3.71 -6.48
C TYR A 84 -5.57 4.54 -5.98
N ILE A 85 -4.42 4.41 -6.64
CA ILE A 85 -3.18 5.08 -6.25
C ILE A 85 -2.75 5.99 -7.39
N LYS A 86 -2.50 7.26 -7.07
CA LYS A 86 -1.99 8.26 -8.00
C LYS A 86 -0.56 8.60 -7.62
N LEU A 87 0.36 8.34 -8.55
CA LEU A 87 1.76 8.74 -8.47
C LEU A 87 1.99 9.97 -9.36
N LYS A 88 2.98 10.80 -9.00
CA LYS A 88 3.28 12.07 -9.68
C LYS A 88 3.42 11.93 -11.21
N ASP A 89 4.12 10.90 -11.66
CA ASP A 89 4.48 10.73 -13.07
C ASP A 89 3.70 9.62 -13.79
N LYS A 90 2.67 9.04 -13.15
CA LYS A 90 1.89 7.92 -13.71
C LYS A 90 0.39 8.20 -13.67
N PRO A 91 -0.41 7.61 -14.58
CA PRO A 91 -1.87 7.63 -14.42
C PRO A 91 -2.29 6.99 -13.10
N GLU A 92 -3.52 7.26 -12.65
CA GLU A 92 -4.09 6.59 -11.47
C GLU A 92 -4.24 5.09 -11.74
N GLN A 93 -3.80 4.27 -10.79
CA GLN A 93 -3.67 2.82 -10.92
C GLN A 93 -4.61 2.09 -9.94
N PRO A 94 -5.42 1.11 -10.42
CA PRO A 94 -6.33 0.35 -9.56
C PRO A 94 -5.70 -0.94 -9.00
N PHE A 95 -5.75 -1.11 -7.67
CA PHE A 95 -5.34 -2.32 -6.97
C PHE A 95 -6.54 -2.96 -6.29
N MET A 96 -7.01 -4.09 -6.84
CA MET A 96 -8.16 -4.81 -6.30
C MET A 96 -7.75 -5.68 -5.10
N TYR A 97 -8.64 -5.82 -4.12
CA TYR A 97 -8.50 -6.67 -2.93
C TYR A 97 -9.72 -7.59 -2.75
#